data_AF-A0A0D7AYP2-F1
#
_entry.id   AF-A0A0D7AYP2-F1
#
_cell.length_a   1.000
_cell.length_b   1.000
_cell.length_c   1.000
_cell.angle_alpha   90.00
_cell.angle_beta   90.00
_cell.angle_gamma   90.00
#
_symmetry.space_group_name_H-M   'P 1'
#
loop_
_entity.id
_entity.type
_entity.pdbx_description
1 polymer ?
#
loop_
_entity_poly.entity_id
_entity_poly.type
_entity_poly.pdbx_seq_one_letter_code
_entity_poly.pdbx_strand_id
1 'polypeptide(L)'
;MKTFTSFAALFVLVSSAVAAPSSIQFTNATSIGARQTNNANKPECGVAGDATLSDCQHLFDNWPYYQDATWGATCHSGTTLEYNPTCYGKCCVYTSWRSPLWEDVHTAVGQILGCRSESKGTVNGRVEVTDSGTVCMADRAACGDCFN
;
A
#
# COMPACT_ATOMS: atom_id res chain seq x y z
N MET A 1 6.95 4.43 79.16
CA MET A 1 8.17 4.58 78.34
C MET A 1 8.40 3.27 77.61
N LYS A 2 8.11 3.21 76.30
CA LYS A 2 8.29 2.04 75.45
C LYS A 2 9.11 2.45 74.23
N THR A 3 10.08 1.59 73.94
CA THR A 3 11.18 1.66 72.98
C THR A 3 10.74 1.91 71.54
N PHE A 4 11.47 2.77 70.82
CA PHE A 4 11.34 2.94 69.37
C PHE A 4 12.11 1.84 68.65
N THR A 5 11.40 1.03 67.87
CA THR A 5 12.00 0.05 66.94
C THR A 5 12.12 0.71 65.57
N SER A 6 13.36 0.87 65.11
CA SER A 6 13.70 1.39 63.78
C SER A 6 13.46 0.31 62.72
N PHE A 7 12.62 0.58 61.73
CA PHE A 7 12.44 -0.29 60.56
C PHE A 7 13.20 0.31 59.37
N ALA A 8 14.18 -0.44 58.85
CA ALA A 8 14.91 -0.10 57.64
C ALA A 8 14.00 -0.27 56.42
N ALA A 9 13.83 0.79 55.62
CA ALA A 9 13.15 0.73 54.34
C ALA A 9 14.12 0.25 53.26
N LEU A 10 13.89 -0.96 52.73
CA LEU A 10 14.61 -1.53 51.59
C LEU A 10 13.93 -1.04 50.30
N PHE A 11 14.56 -0.11 49.58
CA PHE A 11 14.09 0.30 48.25
C PHE A 11 14.51 -0.74 47.20
N VAL A 12 13.55 -1.44 46.61
CA VAL A 12 13.74 -2.31 45.44
C VAL A 12 13.61 -1.45 44.19
N LEU A 13 14.73 -1.23 43.49
CA LEU A 13 14.75 -0.63 42.15
C LEU A 13 14.27 -1.67 41.13
N VAL A 14 13.09 -1.46 40.57
CA VAL A 14 12.55 -2.25 39.45
C VAL A 14 13.17 -1.72 38.17
N SER A 15 14.09 -2.50 37.58
CA SER A 15 14.63 -2.23 36.25
C SER A 15 13.57 -2.50 35.18
N SER A 16 12.96 -1.45 34.64
CA SER A 16 12.17 -1.54 33.41
C SER A 16 13.12 -1.65 32.21
N ALA A 17 13.36 -2.88 31.76
CA ALA A 17 13.99 -3.14 30.47
C ALA A 17 13.03 -2.68 29.36
N VAL A 18 13.39 -1.58 28.69
CA VAL A 18 12.76 -1.19 27.44
C VAL A 18 13.10 -2.24 26.38
N ALA A 19 12.12 -3.03 25.98
CA ALA A 19 12.25 -3.91 24.83
C ALA A 19 12.45 -3.03 23.60
N ALA A 20 13.65 -3.09 23.00
CA ALA A 20 13.91 -2.47 21.71
C ALA A 20 13.00 -3.14 20.66
N PRO A 21 12.35 -2.38 19.77
CA PRO A 21 11.61 -2.97 18.67
C PRO A 21 12.59 -3.75 17.80
N SER A 22 12.31 -5.05 17.64
CA SER A 22 13.01 -5.92 16.71
C SER A 22 12.78 -5.36 15.31
N SER A 23 13.81 -4.72 14.74
CA SER A 23 13.83 -4.36 13.33
C SER A 23 13.84 -5.65 12.51
N ILE A 24 12.65 -6.06 12.05
CA ILE A 24 12.53 -7.06 11.00
C ILE A 24 13.23 -6.46 9.77
N GLN A 25 14.42 -6.96 9.47
CA GLN A 25 15.16 -6.61 8.25
C GLN A 25 14.42 -7.20 7.05
N PHE A 26 13.58 -6.38 6.40
CA PHE A 26 13.17 -6.63 5.02
C PHE A 26 14.37 -6.38 4.11
N THR A 27 15.05 -7.44 3.70
CA THR A 27 16.14 -7.38 2.70
C THR A 27 15.67 -6.93 1.31
N ASN A 28 14.36 -6.73 1.10
CA ASN A 28 13.76 -6.25 -0.14
C ASN A 28 13.43 -4.74 -0.16
N ALA A 29 13.54 -4.05 0.99
CA ALA A 29 13.22 -2.62 1.05
C ALA A 29 14.18 -1.75 0.21
N THR A 30 15.42 -2.19 0.02
CA THR A 30 16.43 -1.48 -0.76
C THR A 30 16.21 -1.57 -2.27
N SER A 31 15.68 -2.68 -2.80
CA SER A 31 15.42 -2.83 -4.24
C SER A 31 14.08 -2.20 -4.65
N ILE A 32 13.01 -2.40 -3.87
CA ILE A 32 11.72 -1.70 -4.05
C ILE A 32 11.93 -0.20 -3.91
N GLY A 33 12.67 0.19 -2.87
CA GLY A 33 13.16 1.55 -2.69
C GLY A 33 13.88 2.05 -3.94
N ALA A 34 14.89 1.38 -4.47
CA ALA A 34 15.60 1.86 -5.66
C ALA A 34 14.70 2.01 -6.91
N ARG A 35 13.71 1.12 -7.10
CA ARG A 35 12.75 1.15 -8.22
C ARG A 35 11.69 2.25 -8.07
N GLN A 36 11.34 2.63 -6.85
CA GLN A 36 10.23 3.55 -6.56
C GLN A 36 10.60 4.85 -5.82
N THR A 37 11.80 4.96 -5.24
CA THR A 37 12.36 6.21 -4.70
C THR A 37 13.17 6.97 -5.74
N ASN A 38 13.60 6.30 -6.83
CA ASN A 38 14.06 6.94 -8.06
C ASN A 38 12.95 7.07 -9.11
N ASN A 39 11.70 6.73 -8.77
CA ASN A 39 10.57 7.07 -9.62
C ASN A 39 10.47 8.60 -9.63
N ALA A 40 10.97 9.23 -10.69
CA ALA A 40 10.72 10.64 -10.96
C ALA A 40 9.21 10.94 -11.04
N ASN A 41 8.43 9.90 -11.37
CA ASN A 41 6.99 9.96 -11.55
C ASN A 41 6.31 9.75 -10.19
N LYS A 42 5.99 10.86 -9.52
CA LYS A 42 5.02 10.87 -8.41
C LYS A 42 3.67 10.33 -8.93
N PRO A 43 2.80 9.78 -8.05
CA PRO A 43 1.48 9.38 -8.48
C PRO A 43 0.72 10.56 -9.10
N GLU A 44 0.13 10.33 -10.27
CA GLU A 44 -0.80 11.23 -10.93
C GLU A 44 -2.20 11.00 -10.34
N CYS A 45 -2.71 11.99 -9.63
CA CYS A 45 -4.00 11.91 -8.95
C CYS A 45 -5.14 12.40 -9.86
N GLY A 46 -6.33 11.83 -9.73
CA GLY A 46 -7.53 12.35 -10.39
C GLY A 46 -7.62 12.06 -11.90
N VAL A 47 -6.86 11.09 -12.39
CA VAL A 47 -6.76 10.74 -13.82
C VAL A 47 -7.69 9.61 -14.24
N ALA A 48 -8.39 8.98 -13.29
CA ALA A 48 -9.27 7.85 -13.54
C ALA A 48 -10.58 7.96 -12.72
N GLY A 49 -11.50 7.03 -12.92
CA GLY A 49 -12.76 6.97 -12.18
C GLY A 49 -12.59 6.78 -10.66
N ASP A 50 -13.45 7.45 -9.90
CA ASP A 50 -13.38 7.56 -8.45
C ASP A 50 -13.74 6.25 -7.74
N ALA A 51 -12.75 5.57 -7.17
CA ALA A 51 -12.99 4.43 -6.28
C ALA A 51 -13.39 4.90 -4.88
N THR A 52 -14.19 4.10 -4.18
CA THR A 52 -14.51 4.32 -2.77
C THR A 52 -13.24 4.19 -1.92
N LEU A 53 -12.89 5.24 -1.18
CA LEU A 53 -11.67 5.30 -0.36
C LEU A 53 -11.60 4.17 0.67
N SER A 54 -12.71 3.87 1.36
CA SER A 54 -12.74 2.79 2.37
C SER A 54 -12.47 1.42 1.77
N ASP A 55 -12.95 1.17 0.54
CA ASP A 55 -12.73 -0.10 -0.15
C ASP A 55 -11.26 -0.23 -0.56
N CYS A 56 -10.64 0.87 -1.01
CA CYS A 56 -9.22 0.88 -1.36
C CYS A 56 -8.30 0.73 -0.15
N GLN A 57 -8.64 1.36 0.97
CA GLN A 57 -7.90 1.16 2.21
C GLN A 57 -8.04 -0.28 2.70
N HIS A 58 -9.24 -0.86 2.63
CA HIS A 58 -9.45 -2.26 2.99
C HIS A 58 -8.65 -3.21 2.10
N LEU A 59 -8.62 -2.98 0.78
CA LEU A 59 -7.83 -3.76 -0.16
C LEU A 59 -6.34 -3.70 0.15
N PHE A 60 -5.81 -2.52 0.46
CA PHE A 60 -4.41 -2.33 0.83
C PHE A 60 -4.08 -3.03 2.16
N ASP A 61 -4.91 -2.84 3.19
CA ASP A 61 -4.69 -3.44 4.51
C ASP A 61 -4.85 -4.98 4.50
N ASN A 62 -5.61 -5.51 3.54
CA ASN A 62 -5.87 -6.95 3.34
C ASN A 62 -5.36 -7.41 1.97
N TRP A 63 -4.15 -6.96 1.62
CA TRP A 63 -3.56 -7.21 0.31
C TRP A 63 -3.52 -8.72 -0.01
N PRO A 64 -4.10 -9.17 -1.14
CA PRO A 64 -4.21 -10.59 -1.42
C PRO A 64 -2.85 -11.20 -1.78
N TYR A 65 -2.73 -12.51 -1.62
CA TYR A 65 -1.55 -13.23 -2.11
C TYR A 65 -1.50 -13.20 -3.64
N TYR A 66 -0.29 -13.21 -4.20
CA TYR A 66 -0.10 -13.16 -5.66
C TYR A 66 -0.84 -14.30 -6.40
N GLN A 67 -0.96 -15.47 -5.77
CA GLN A 67 -1.66 -16.63 -6.33
C GLN A 67 -3.18 -16.43 -6.46
N ASP A 68 -3.74 -15.53 -5.65
CA ASP A 68 -5.17 -15.19 -5.67
C ASP A 68 -5.49 -14.06 -6.67
N ALA A 69 -4.45 -13.42 -7.22
CA ALA A 69 -4.63 -12.36 -8.19
C ALA A 69 -5.21 -12.88 -9.51
N THR A 70 -6.17 -12.13 -10.05
CA THR A 70 -6.95 -12.50 -11.24
C THR A 70 -6.27 -12.01 -12.53
N TRP A 71 -5.05 -12.46 -12.81
CA TRP A 71 -4.26 -12.01 -13.99
C TRP A 71 -4.90 -12.27 -15.37
N GLY A 72 -6.00 -13.02 -15.42
CA GLY A 72 -6.82 -13.20 -16.63
C GLY A 72 -7.94 -12.16 -16.79
N ALA A 73 -8.30 -11.43 -15.73
CA ALA A 73 -9.20 -10.29 -15.84
C ALA A 73 -8.43 -9.17 -16.52
N THR A 74 -8.94 -8.75 -17.68
CA THR A 74 -8.28 -7.76 -18.53
C THR A 74 -9.28 -6.72 -19.00
N CYS A 75 -8.72 -5.61 -19.47
CA CYS A 75 -9.46 -4.52 -20.06
C CYS A 75 -8.63 -3.90 -21.18
N HIS A 76 -9.28 -3.11 -22.03
CA HIS A 76 -8.64 -2.48 -23.18
C HIS A 76 -8.51 -0.98 -22.94
N SER A 77 -7.28 -0.47 -23.01
CA SER A 77 -7.00 0.94 -23.21
C SER A 77 -6.59 1.15 -24.66
N GLY A 78 -7.53 1.65 -25.48
CA GLY A 78 -7.35 1.70 -26.93
C GLY A 78 -7.08 0.32 -27.54
N THR A 79 -5.85 0.11 -28.06
CA THR A 79 -5.40 -1.17 -28.64
C THR A 79 -4.59 -2.04 -27.66
N THR A 80 -4.25 -1.53 -26.48
CA THR A 80 -3.42 -2.23 -25.50
C THR A 80 -4.30 -3.04 -24.55
N LEU A 81 -3.84 -4.25 -24.20
CA LEU A 81 -4.49 -5.12 -23.24
C LEU A 81 -3.85 -4.92 -21.86
N GLU A 82 -4.65 -4.47 -20.91
CA GLU A 82 -4.25 -4.18 -19.54
C GLU A 82 -4.89 -5.19 -18.58
N TYR A 83 -4.32 -5.32 -17.38
CA TYR A 83 -4.66 -6.37 -16.43
C TYR A 83 -5.34 -5.81 -15.19
N ASN A 84 -6.30 -6.54 -14.63
CA ASN A 84 -6.96 -6.26 -13.35
C ASN A 84 -6.62 -7.40 -12.38
N PRO A 85 -5.45 -7.37 -11.72
CA PRO A 85 -5.06 -8.46 -10.82
C PRO A 85 -5.92 -8.55 -9.56
N THR A 86 -6.56 -7.45 -9.11
CA THR A 86 -7.36 -7.50 -7.89
C THR A 86 -8.39 -6.37 -7.82
N CYS A 87 -9.52 -6.66 -7.18
CA CYS A 87 -10.53 -5.69 -6.78
C CYS A 87 -11.12 -6.08 -5.42
N TYR A 88 -11.53 -5.07 -4.66
CA TYR A 88 -12.40 -5.22 -3.51
C TYR A 88 -13.47 -4.13 -3.55
N GLY A 89 -14.75 -4.50 -3.42
CA GLY A 89 -15.86 -3.55 -3.50
C GLY A 89 -15.81 -2.72 -4.80
N LYS A 90 -15.70 -1.40 -4.65
CA LYS A 90 -15.53 -0.43 -5.75
C LYS A 90 -14.07 -0.07 -6.06
N CYS A 91 -13.10 -0.60 -5.33
CA CYS A 91 -11.69 -0.37 -5.59
C CYS A 91 -11.11 -1.48 -6.47
N CYS A 92 -10.46 -1.10 -7.55
CA CYS A 92 -9.78 -2.02 -8.45
C CYS A 92 -8.35 -1.53 -8.71
N VAL A 93 -7.43 -2.48 -8.79
CA VAL A 93 -6.04 -2.23 -9.20
C VAL A 93 -5.89 -2.73 -10.62
N TYR A 94 -5.27 -1.90 -11.46
CA TYR A 94 -4.94 -2.22 -12.84
C TYR A 94 -3.44 -2.11 -13.08
N THR A 95 -2.91 -2.94 -13.97
CA THR A 95 -1.49 -2.91 -14.36
C THR A 95 -1.32 -2.99 -15.87
N SER A 96 -0.36 -2.26 -16.43
CA SER A 96 -0.02 -2.36 -17.86
C SER A 96 0.96 -3.48 -18.20
N TRP A 97 1.35 -4.23 -17.19
CA TRP A 97 2.26 -5.36 -17.30
C TRP A 97 1.60 -6.60 -16.73
N ARG A 98 1.78 -7.75 -17.39
CA ARG A 98 1.13 -9.03 -17.03
C ARG A 98 1.75 -9.69 -15.81
N SER A 99 3.02 -9.43 -15.55
CA SER A 99 3.78 -10.09 -14.49
C SER A 99 4.66 -9.10 -13.72
N PRO A 100 4.08 -8.03 -13.15
CA PRO A 100 4.84 -7.07 -12.36
C PRO A 100 5.25 -7.73 -11.05
N LEU A 101 6.25 -7.17 -10.38
CA LEU A 101 6.56 -7.61 -9.01
C LEU A 101 5.39 -7.23 -8.10
N TRP A 102 4.85 -8.20 -7.36
CA TRP A 102 3.66 -7.97 -6.54
C TRP A 102 3.87 -6.92 -5.45
N GLU A 103 5.07 -6.87 -4.88
CA GLU A 103 5.46 -5.86 -3.91
C GLU A 103 5.57 -4.45 -4.52
N ASP A 104 5.96 -4.33 -5.79
CA ASP A 104 5.96 -3.05 -6.51
C ASP A 104 4.53 -2.55 -6.71
N VAL A 105 3.60 -3.46 -7.06
CA VAL A 105 2.18 -3.13 -7.20
C VAL A 105 1.59 -2.69 -5.86
N HIS A 106 1.86 -3.43 -4.79
CA HIS A 106 1.39 -3.09 -3.45
C HIS A 106 1.93 -1.72 -3.00
N THR A 107 3.21 -1.47 -3.20
CA THR A 107 3.83 -0.20 -2.80
C THR A 107 3.30 0.96 -3.65
N ALA A 108 3.09 0.76 -4.96
CA ALA A 108 2.46 1.74 -5.84
C ALA A 108 1.02 2.10 -5.39
N VAL A 109 0.23 1.09 -5.01
CA VAL A 109 -1.11 1.26 -4.43
C VAL A 109 -1.05 2.11 -3.16
N GLY A 110 -0.08 1.87 -2.28
CA GLY A 110 0.17 2.69 -1.09
C GLY A 110 0.50 4.15 -1.42
N GLN A 111 1.26 4.40 -2.50
CA GLN A 111 1.53 5.76 -2.99
C GLN A 111 0.26 6.44 -3.52
N ILE A 112 -0.59 5.72 -4.26
CA ILE A 112 -1.84 6.25 -4.82
C ILE A 112 -2.86 6.56 -3.72
N LEU A 113 -2.84 5.88 -2.57
CA LEU A 113 -3.64 6.29 -1.40
C LEU A 113 -3.30 7.70 -0.88
N GLY A 114 -2.15 8.26 -1.28
CA GLY A 114 -1.81 9.68 -1.11
C GLY A 114 -2.65 10.64 -1.95
N CYS A 115 -3.31 10.16 -3.02
CA CYS A 115 -4.21 10.92 -3.90
C CYS A 115 -5.65 11.02 -3.38
N ARG A 116 -5.94 10.50 -2.19
CA ARG A 116 -7.30 10.44 -1.65
C ARG A 116 -7.94 11.83 -1.49
N SER A 117 -9.24 11.88 -1.73
CA SER A 117 -10.10 13.03 -1.48
C SER A 117 -11.05 12.73 -0.32
N GLU A 118 -10.67 13.17 0.89
CA GLU A 118 -11.45 12.95 2.12
C GLU A 118 -12.87 13.54 2.02
N SER A 119 -13.02 14.70 1.36
CA SER A 119 -14.32 15.36 1.19
C SER A 119 -15.27 14.61 0.25
N LYS A 120 -14.74 13.79 -0.65
CA LYS A 120 -15.51 12.94 -1.56
C LYS A 120 -15.63 11.50 -1.07
N GLY A 121 -14.78 11.09 -0.14
CA GLY A 121 -14.64 9.68 0.23
C GLY A 121 -14.13 8.82 -0.92
N THR A 122 -13.33 9.40 -1.82
CA THR A 122 -12.82 8.73 -3.03
C THR A 122 -11.31 8.77 -3.12
N VAL A 123 -10.75 7.88 -3.94
CA VAL A 123 -9.36 7.89 -4.36
C VAL A 123 -9.26 7.35 -5.77
N ASN A 124 -8.39 7.96 -6.57
CA ASN A 124 -7.95 7.38 -7.82
C ASN A 124 -6.59 7.98 -8.21
N GLY A 125 -5.84 7.22 -8.99
CA GLY A 125 -4.59 7.69 -9.56
C GLY A 125 -3.78 6.57 -10.19
N ARG A 126 -2.66 6.96 -10.79
CA ARG A 126 -1.71 6.01 -11.38
C ARG A 126 -0.28 6.41 -11.08
N VAL A 127 0.62 5.45 -11.15
CA VAL A 127 2.05 5.65 -11.06
C VAL A 127 2.75 4.69 -12.00
N GLU A 128 3.72 5.19 -12.77
CA GLU A 128 4.61 4.35 -13.55
C GLU A 128 5.72 3.83 -12.64
N VAL A 129 5.99 2.53 -12.64
CA VAL A 129 7.05 1.89 -11.87
C VAL A 129 8.10 1.34 -12.81
N THR A 130 9.36 1.74 -12.57
CA THR A 130 10.49 1.26 -13.37
C THR A 130 10.56 -0.28 -13.38
N ASP A 131 10.54 -0.85 -14.59
CA ASP A 131 10.49 -2.29 -14.91
C ASP A 131 9.23 -3.07 -14.46
N SER A 132 8.24 -2.40 -13.86
CA SER A 132 6.96 -3.02 -13.45
C SER A 132 5.74 -2.43 -14.18
N GLY A 133 5.95 -1.42 -15.03
CA GLY A 133 4.90 -0.78 -15.83
C GLY A 133 4.05 0.19 -15.02
N THR A 134 2.91 0.59 -15.58
CA THR A 134 1.97 1.50 -14.93
C THR A 134 1.05 0.72 -14.01
N VAL A 135 0.92 1.18 -12.77
CA VAL A 135 -0.04 0.70 -11.78
C VAL A 135 -1.09 1.79 -11.58
N CYS A 136 -2.36 1.43 -11.67
CA CYS A 136 -3.48 2.35 -11.46
C CYS A 136 -4.42 1.79 -10.38
N MET A 137 -5.01 2.68 -9.59
CA MET A 137 -6.09 2.39 -8.67
C MET A 137 -7.28 3.27 -9.04
N ALA A 138 -8.41 2.64 -9.33
CA ALA A 138 -9.61 3.33 -9.78
C ALA A 138 -10.86 2.47 -9.57
N ASP A 139 -12.03 3.02 -9.93
CA ASP A 139 -13.25 2.23 -9.95
C ASP A 139 -13.25 1.15 -11.05
N ARG A 140 -14.23 0.26 -11.00
CA ARG A 140 -14.30 -0.92 -11.88
C ARG A 140 -14.50 -0.58 -13.38
N ALA A 141 -15.07 0.58 -13.68
CA ALA A 141 -15.33 1.03 -15.06
C ALA A 141 -14.15 1.83 -15.64
N ALA A 142 -13.22 2.27 -14.80
CA ALA A 142 -12.18 3.23 -15.13
C ALA A 142 -10.91 2.65 -15.78
N CYS A 143 -10.89 1.40 -16.20
CA CYS A 143 -9.66 0.82 -16.76
C CYS A 143 -9.13 1.60 -17.97
N GLY A 144 -9.99 2.04 -18.88
CA GLY A 144 -9.54 2.84 -20.03
C GLY A 144 -8.86 4.14 -19.57
N ASP A 145 -9.47 4.85 -18.62
CA ASP A 145 -8.96 6.13 -18.10
C ASP A 145 -7.62 5.97 -17.38
N CYS A 146 -7.38 4.82 -16.74
CA CYS A 146 -6.10 4.51 -16.10
C CYS A 146 -4.89 4.61 -17.05
N PHE A 147 -5.06 4.33 -18.34
CA PHE A 147 -3.95 4.19 -19.29
C PHE A 147 -4.14 5.03 -20.57
N ASN A 148 -5.03 6.02 -20.54
CA ASN A 148 -5.19 7.02 -21.60
C ASN A 148 -4.31 8.26 -21.38
#